data_AF-A0A382RFJ1-F1
#
_entry.id   AF-A0A382RFJ1-F1
#
_cell.length_a   1.000
_cell.length_b   1.000
_cell.length_c   1.000
_cell.angle_alpha   90.00
_cell.angle_beta   90.00
_cell.angle_gamma   90.00
#
_symmetry.space_group_name_H-M   'P 1'
#
loop_
_entity.id
_entity.type
_entity.pdbx_description
1 polymer ?
#
loop_
_entity_poly.entity_id
_entity_poly.type
_entity_poly.pdbx_seq_one_letter_code
_entity_poly.pdbx_strand_id
1 'polypeptide(L)'
;MQLQEQLNTKWKPVLDHPDLPEIKDAHRRAVTAICLENVEAQAAADGQTGMLSEATPVTGMLTTTAVGSGGAAGGTDAGQVGVDFADPVLISMVRRAMPQLIAYDVCGVQPMSGPTGLIFALRARTDSQSGAELLYNEAGHLTQDKTSGAATGTGDIKNVPGLLIHTDGTANVSANVYSSTVGMTTAAGEANISQEMSFSIEKISVAAGTRALKGSYSMELQQDLRAVHGLDAEAELANILSAEILA
;
A
#
# COMPACT_ATOMS: atom_id res chain seq x y z
N MET A 1 47.81 0.19 -28.67
CA MET A 1 47.83 -0.12 -30.13
C MET A 1 48.44 -1.50 -30.41
N GLN A 2 49.60 -1.85 -29.83
CA GLN A 2 50.24 -3.17 -30.05
C GLN A 2 49.35 -4.37 -29.64
N LEU A 3 48.57 -4.25 -28.55
CA LEU A 3 47.67 -5.32 -28.10
C LEU A 3 46.56 -5.64 -29.13
N GLN A 4 46.01 -4.62 -29.79
CA GLN A 4 44.93 -4.78 -30.76
C GLN A 4 45.40 -5.45 -32.05
N GLU A 5 46.62 -5.14 -32.50
CA GLU A 5 47.24 -5.77 -33.68
C GLU A 5 47.58 -7.24 -33.43
N GLN A 6 48.02 -7.58 -32.22
CA GLN A 6 48.29 -8.96 -31.80
C GLN A 6 47.00 -9.80 -31.77
N LEU A 7 45.93 -9.26 -31.18
CA LEU A 7 44.62 -9.94 -31.13
C LEU A 7 44.01 -10.12 -32.52
N ASN A 8 44.09 -9.10 -33.38
CA ASN A 8 43.63 -9.21 -34.77
C ASN A 8 44.42 -10.25 -35.57
N THR A 9 45.70 -10.46 -35.25
CA THR A 9 46.53 -11.49 -35.89
C THR A 9 46.15 -12.89 -35.40
N LYS A 10 45.98 -13.05 -34.08
CA LYS A 10 45.57 -14.32 -33.44
C LYS A 10 44.22 -14.81 -33.97
N TRP A 11 43.24 -13.90 -34.07
CA TRP A 11 41.87 -14.22 -34.47
C TRP A 11 41.59 -14.06 -35.96
N LYS A 12 42.62 -13.77 -36.78
CA LYS A 12 42.50 -13.62 -38.23
C LYS A 12 41.76 -14.78 -38.94
N PRO A 13 42.00 -16.07 -38.61
CA PRO A 13 41.30 -17.18 -39.25
C PRO A 13 39.79 -17.18 -39.05
N VAL A 14 39.31 -16.60 -37.93
CA VAL A 14 37.90 -16.51 -37.57
C VAL A 14 37.28 -15.23 -38.12
N LEU A 15 38.03 -14.12 -38.09
CA LEU A 15 37.56 -12.81 -38.57
C LEU A 15 37.43 -12.74 -40.10
N ASP A 16 38.24 -13.51 -40.83
CA ASP A 16 38.30 -13.50 -42.31
C ASP A 16 37.77 -14.80 -42.94
N HIS A 17 36.88 -15.51 -42.22
CA HIS A 17 36.35 -16.77 -42.71
C HIS A 17 35.55 -16.58 -44.01
N PRO A 18 35.81 -17.36 -45.08
CA PRO A 18 35.24 -17.12 -46.42
C PRO A 18 33.71 -17.27 -46.48
N ASP A 19 33.12 -18.02 -45.56
CA ASP A 19 31.68 -18.26 -45.49
C ASP A 19 30.91 -17.17 -44.72
N LEU A 20 31.59 -16.16 -44.17
CA LEU A 20 30.99 -15.08 -43.38
C LEU A 20 31.15 -13.72 -44.08
N PRO A 21 30.18 -12.79 -43.92
CA PRO A 21 30.31 -11.44 -44.45
C PRO A 21 31.52 -10.70 -43.85
N GLU A 22 32.33 -10.07 -44.71
CA GLU A 22 33.53 -9.35 -44.29
C GLU A 22 33.21 -8.15 -43.39
N ILE A 23 33.93 -8.01 -42.27
CA ILE A 23 33.81 -6.89 -41.33
C ILE A 23 34.61 -5.69 -41.85
N LYS A 24 33.91 -4.73 -42.47
CA LYS A 24 34.52 -3.55 -43.10
C LYS A 24 35.04 -2.48 -42.12
N ASP A 25 34.53 -2.45 -40.89
CA ASP A 25 34.87 -1.41 -39.89
C ASP A 25 35.97 -1.91 -38.94
N ALA A 26 37.10 -1.20 -38.92
CA ALA A 26 38.26 -1.52 -38.10
C ALA A 26 37.94 -1.51 -36.59
N HIS A 27 37.04 -0.64 -36.13
CA HIS A 27 36.66 -0.59 -34.71
C HIS A 27 35.81 -1.80 -34.32
N ARG A 28 34.83 -2.17 -35.15
CA ARG A 28 34.02 -3.38 -34.94
C ARG A 28 34.87 -4.63 -34.91
N ARG A 29 35.84 -4.74 -35.84
CA ARG A 29 36.79 -5.86 -35.90
C ARG A 29 37.60 -5.99 -34.62
N ALA A 30 38.11 -4.87 -34.09
CA ALA A 30 38.87 -4.86 -32.84
C ALA A 30 38.01 -5.28 -31.63
N VAL A 31 36.75 -4.81 -31.55
CA VAL A 31 35.82 -5.22 -30.48
C VAL A 31 35.50 -6.71 -30.57
N THR A 32 35.23 -7.23 -31.78
CA THR A 32 34.98 -8.65 -32.00
C THR A 32 36.20 -9.50 -31.62
N ALA A 33 37.42 -9.06 -31.95
CA ALA A 33 38.66 -9.74 -31.53
C ALA A 33 38.84 -9.77 -30.00
N ILE A 34 38.50 -8.68 -29.31
CA ILE A 34 38.52 -8.63 -27.84
C ILE A 34 37.46 -9.55 -27.23
N CYS A 35 36.25 -9.60 -27.82
CA CYS A 35 35.22 -10.53 -27.37
C CYS A 35 35.66 -11.99 -27.54
N LEU A 36 36.28 -12.35 -28.66
CA LEU A 36 36.80 -13.70 -28.89
C LEU A 36 37.90 -14.07 -27.89
N GLU A 37 38.81 -13.14 -27.57
CA GLU A 37 39.84 -13.35 -26.55
C GLU A 37 39.25 -13.58 -25.16
N ASN A 38 38.25 -12.78 -24.77
CA ASN A 38 37.58 -12.93 -23.48
C ASN A 38 36.81 -14.26 -23.40
N VAL A 39 36.20 -14.71 -24.51
CA VAL A 39 35.50 -16.00 -24.59
C VAL A 39 36.48 -17.17 -24.46
N GLU A 40 37.65 -17.12 -25.12
CA GLU A 40 38.68 -18.15 -24.98
C GLU A 40 39.25 -18.18 -23.56
N ALA A 41 39.56 -17.02 -22.98
CA ALA A 41 40.07 -16.93 -21.62
C ALA A 41 39.07 -17.50 -20.59
N GLN A 42 37.78 -17.26 -20.81
CA GLN A 42 36.71 -17.78 -19.97
C GLN A 42 36.52 -19.30 -20.16
N ALA A 43 36.52 -19.80 -21.39
CA ALA A 43 36.47 -21.24 -21.66
C ALA A 43 37.66 -22.01 -21.06
N ALA A 44 38.85 -21.40 -21.05
CA ALA A 44 40.03 -21.98 -20.41
C ALA A 44 39.93 -21.99 -18.87
N ALA A 45 39.33 -20.98 -18.26
CA ALA A 45 39.07 -20.92 -16.82
C ALA A 45 38.02 -21.96 -16.39
N ASP A 46 36.96 -22.14 -17.18
CA ASP A 46 35.90 -23.12 -16.90
C ASP A 46 36.44 -24.57 -17.00
N GLY A 47 37.29 -24.86 -17.99
CA GLY A 47 37.95 -26.16 -18.13
C GLY A 47 38.88 -26.55 -16.96
N GLN A 48 39.30 -25.59 -16.13
CA GLN A 48 40.12 -25.83 -14.94
C GLN A 48 39.30 -25.94 -13.64
N THR A 49 38.05 -25.48 -13.65
CA THR A 49 37.17 -25.40 -12.47
C THR A 49 36.16 -26.55 -12.40
N GLY A 50 36.12 -27.42 -13.42
CA GLY A 50 35.23 -28.60 -13.51
C GLY A 50 35.74 -29.92 -12.92
N MET A 51 36.74 -29.93 -12.01
CA MET A 51 37.21 -31.17 -11.34
C MET A 51 36.30 -31.65 -10.18
N LEU A 52 34.98 -31.49 -10.30
CA LEU A 52 34.01 -32.19 -9.46
C LEU A 52 33.06 -33.00 -10.35
N SER A 53 33.59 -34.04 -11.00
CA SER A 53 32.79 -35.02 -11.72
C SER A 53 32.16 -36.01 -10.73
N GLU A 54 30.87 -35.89 -10.45
CA GLU A 54 30.09 -37.01 -9.92
C GLU A 54 29.85 -38.02 -11.05
N ALA A 55 30.33 -39.25 -10.88
CA ALA A 55 30.21 -40.30 -11.87
C ALA A 55 28.76 -40.80 -11.97
N THR A 56 28.01 -40.34 -12.97
CA THR A 56 26.70 -40.93 -13.30
C THR A 56 26.87 -42.21 -14.14
N PRO A 57 26.23 -43.33 -13.77
CA PRO A 57 26.37 -44.59 -14.51
C PRO A 57 25.58 -44.51 -15.83
N VAL A 58 26.26 -44.64 -16.97
CA VAL A 58 25.59 -44.68 -18.29
C VAL A 58 25.49 -46.13 -18.77
N THR A 59 24.27 -46.66 -18.76
CA THR A 59 23.89 -47.83 -19.56
C THR A 59 23.71 -47.36 -20.99
N GLY A 60 24.56 -47.85 -21.90
CA GLY A 60 24.52 -47.47 -23.31
C GLY A 60 23.28 -48.03 -24.03
N MET A 61 22.56 -47.16 -24.74
CA MET A 61 21.74 -47.58 -25.87
C MET A 61 21.52 -46.45 -26.89
N LEU A 62 22.02 -46.72 -28.09
CA LEU A 62 21.60 -46.28 -29.43
C LEU A 62 21.56 -44.77 -29.76
N THR A 63 22.48 -44.39 -30.64
CA THR A 63 22.65 -43.08 -31.28
C THR A 63 21.57 -42.81 -32.34
N THR A 64 20.94 -41.63 -32.29
CA THR A 64 20.20 -41.04 -33.43
C THR A 64 20.72 -39.62 -33.68
N THR A 65 20.90 -39.28 -34.97
CA THR A 65 21.64 -38.10 -35.47
C THR A 65 20.81 -36.80 -35.51
N ALA A 66 20.07 -36.47 -34.45
CA ALA A 66 19.31 -35.22 -34.39
C ALA A 66 19.99 -34.22 -33.43
N VAL A 67 20.63 -33.19 -33.98
CA VAL A 67 21.10 -32.03 -33.21
C VAL A 67 19.87 -31.22 -32.78
N GLY A 68 19.39 -31.49 -31.57
CA GLY A 68 18.36 -30.70 -30.90
C GLY A 68 18.92 -29.36 -30.45
N SER A 69 18.68 -28.31 -31.24
CA SER A 69 18.85 -26.90 -30.87
C SER A 69 17.75 -26.52 -29.87
N GLY A 70 18.01 -26.73 -28.58
CA GLY A 70 17.10 -26.35 -27.50
C GLY A 70 17.85 -26.33 -26.18
N GLY A 71 18.43 -25.19 -25.83
CA GLY A 71 19.15 -24.98 -24.58
C GLY A 71 18.18 -24.88 -23.40
N ALA A 72 18.08 -25.93 -22.60
CA ALA A 72 17.49 -25.89 -21.27
C ALA A 72 18.62 -26.08 -20.25
N ALA A 73 18.70 -25.18 -19.27
CA ALA A 73 19.63 -25.34 -18.16
C ALA A 73 19.33 -26.66 -17.42
N GLY A 74 20.33 -27.55 -17.33
CA GLY A 74 20.20 -28.86 -16.68
C GLY A 74 19.67 -30.00 -17.53
N GLY A 75 19.65 -29.88 -18.87
CA GLY A 75 19.26 -30.98 -19.76
C GLY A 75 20.29 -32.11 -19.80
N THR A 76 19.99 -33.25 -19.18
CA THR A 76 20.83 -34.47 -19.18
C THR A 76 20.62 -35.34 -20.42
N ASP A 77 20.49 -34.75 -21.61
CA ASP A 77 20.28 -35.52 -22.85
C ASP A 77 21.62 -35.94 -23.47
N ALA A 78 21.90 -37.25 -23.39
CA ALA A 78 23.14 -37.93 -23.79
C ALA A 78 23.49 -37.89 -25.30
N GLY A 79 22.88 -36.97 -26.08
CA GLY A 79 23.08 -36.80 -27.52
C GLY A 79 23.53 -35.40 -27.95
N GLN A 80 23.68 -34.45 -27.03
CA GLN A 80 24.19 -33.12 -27.33
C GLN A 80 25.72 -33.12 -27.19
N VAL A 81 26.43 -32.73 -28.26
CA VAL A 81 27.83 -32.28 -28.15
C VAL A 81 27.82 -31.16 -27.12
N GLY A 82 28.41 -31.40 -25.95
CA GLY A 82 28.41 -30.48 -24.81
C GLY A 82 29.04 -29.15 -25.19
N VAL A 83 28.22 -28.23 -25.67
CA VAL A 83 28.51 -26.81 -25.59
C VAL A 83 28.19 -26.48 -24.14
N ASP A 84 29.23 -26.47 -23.31
CA ASP A 84 29.11 -26.02 -21.93
C ASP A 84 28.76 -24.53 -21.98
N PHE A 85 27.48 -24.22 -21.86
CA PHE A 85 27.03 -22.84 -21.82
C PHE A 85 27.51 -22.29 -20.48
N ALA A 86 28.43 -21.31 -20.53
CA ALA A 86 28.90 -20.59 -19.35
C ALA A 86 27.73 -20.18 -18.46
N ASP A 87 27.95 -20.19 -17.14
CA ASP A 87 26.94 -19.83 -16.15
C ASP A 87 26.26 -18.51 -16.53
N PRO A 88 24.92 -18.48 -16.61
CA PRO A 88 24.21 -17.29 -17.05
C PRO A 88 24.46 -16.14 -16.09
N VAL A 89 24.80 -14.97 -16.63
CA VAL A 89 24.95 -13.73 -15.84
C VAL A 89 23.58 -13.36 -15.26
N LEU A 90 23.44 -13.47 -13.94
CA LEU A 90 22.20 -13.17 -13.23
C LEU A 90 21.91 -11.66 -13.28
N ILE A 91 20.78 -11.29 -13.86
CA ILE A 91 20.23 -9.93 -13.77
C ILE A 91 19.66 -9.73 -12.36
N SER A 92 19.85 -8.55 -11.78
CA SER A 92 19.36 -8.23 -10.44
C SER A 92 17.86 -8.44 -10.29
N MET A 93 17.43 -9.00 -9.15
CA MET A 93 16.01 -9.18 -8.83
C MET A 93 15.34 -7.82 -8.56
N VAL A 94 14.10 -7.66 -9.03
CA VAL A 94 13.28 -6.46 -8.80
C VAL A 94 12.30 -6.72 -7.66
N ARG A 95 12.14 -5.75 -6.75
CA ARG A 95 11.17 -5.81 -5.65
C ARG A 95 9.88 -5.08 -6.01
N ARG A 96 8.74 -5.54 -5.48
CA ARG A 96 7.47 -4.81 -5.57
C ARG A 96 7.50 -3.58 -4.66
N ALA A 97 7.00 -2.45 -5.14
CA ALA A 97 6.89 -1.23 -4.34
C ALA A 97 5.81 -1.36 -3.25
N MET A 98 6.11 -0.86 -2.05
CA MET A 98 5.14 -0.76 -0.95
C MET A 98 4.18 0.43 -1.20
N PRO A 99 2.90 0.33 -0.84
CA PRO A 99 1.94 1.43 -0.97
C PRO A 99 2.24 2.57 0.00
N GLN A 100 1.73 3.78 -0.30
CA GLN A 100 1.80 4.93 0.60
C GLN A 100 0.59 4.93 1.54
N LEU A 101 0.82 5.23 2.82
CA LEU A 101 -0.22 5.29 3.85
C LEU A 101 -0.53 6.74 4.24
N ILE A 102 -1.82 7.06 4.41
CA ILE A 102 -2.31 8.38 4.82
C ILE A 102 -2.99 8.37 6.21
N ALA A 103 -2.83 7.27 6.95
CA ALA A 103 -3.63 7.02 8.17
C ALA A 103 -3.45 8.11 9.25
N TYR A 104 -2.24 8.61 9.43
CA TYR A 104 -1.92 9.64 10.44
C TYR A 104 -2.22 11.07 9.99
N ASP A 105 -2.50 11.28 8.70
CA ASP A 105 -2.81 12.62 8.18
C ASP A 105 -4.30 12.96 8.36
N VAL A 106 -5.17 11.93 8.41
CA VAL A 106 -6.63 12.10 8.53
C VAL A 106 -7.09 12.05 9.98
N CYS A 107 -6.39 11.30 10.83
CA CYS A 107 -6.84 10.98 12.19
C CYS A 107 -5.92 11.57 13.26
N GLY A 108 -6.49 12.18 14.30
CA GLY A 108 -5.74 12.58 15.49
C GLY A 108 -5.28 11.36 16.30
N VAL A 109 -4.06 11.39 16.81
CA VAL A 109 -3.47 10.29 17.60
C VAL A 109 -3.23 10.76 19.03
N GLN A 110 -3.71 9.97 19.99
CA GLN A 110 -3.36 10.11 21.40
C GLN A 110 -2.67 8.82 21.87
N PRO A 111 -1.36 8.84 22.13
CA PRO A 111 -0.64 7.65 22.62
C PRO A 111 -1.26 7.14 23.93
N MET A 112 -1.49 5.83 24.01
CA MET A 112 -2.04 5.17 25.21
C MET A 112 -0.90 4.61 26.07
N SER A 113 -0.87 4.96 27.37
CA SER A 113 0.08 4.36 28.35
C SER A 113 -0.41 3.06 28.99
N GLY A 114 -1.70 2.73 28.83
CA GLY A 114 -2.31 1.51 29.37
C GLY A 114 -3.17 0.79 28.32
N PRO A 115 -3.57 -0.47 28.58
CA PRO A 115 -4.35 -1.28 27.63
C PRO A 115 -5.78 -0.77 27.44
N THR A 116 -6.28 0.02 28.38
CA THR A 116 -7.58 0.68 28.32
C THR A 116 -7.44 2.17 28.58
N GLY A 117 -8.24 2.96 27.88
CA GLY A 117 -8.35 4.40 28.03
C GLY A 117 -9.80 4.81 28.27
N LEU A 118 -10.00 5.92 28.96
CA LEU A 118 -11.33 6.53 29.16
C LEU A 118 -11.35 7.89 28.46
N ILE A 119 -12.38 8.11 27.66
CA ILE A 119 -12.67 9.39 27.01
C ILE A 119 -13.86 9.99 27.74
N PHE A 120 -13.73 11.24 28.16
CA PHE A 120 -14.81 12.01 28.79
C PHE A 120 -15.32 13.07 27.82
N ALA A 121 -16.64 13.18 27.71
CA ALA A 121 -17.31 14.20 26.91
C ALA A 121 -18.21 15.05 27.80
N LEU A 122 -18.08 16.38 27.67
CA LEU A 122 -18.96 17.33 28.34
C LEU A 122 -20.07 17.74 27.37
N ARG A 123 -21.33 17.58 27.77
CA ARG A 123 -22.52 17.93 26.99
C ARG A 123 -23.31 18.99 27.73
N ALA A 124 -23.66 20.09 27.07
CA ALA A 124 -24.59 21.08 27.62
C ALA A 124 -26.02 20.70 27.28
N ARG A 125 -26.91 20.77 28.27
CA ARG A 125 -28.31 20.32 28.18
C ARG A 125 -29.27 21.39 28.69
N THR A 126 -30.48 21.41 28.14
CA THR A 126 -31.57 22.29 28.59
C THR A 126 -32.37 21.67 29.73
N ASP A 127 -32.82 22.48 30.67
CA ASP A 127 -33.77 22.19 31.76
C ASP A 127 -33.35 21.14 32.79
N SER A 128 -32.55 20.13 32.41
CA SER A 128 -32.06 19.09 33.30
C SER A 128 -30.85 18.38 32.69
N GLN A 129 -30.17 17.56 33.51
CA GLN A 129 -29.04 16.76 33.07
C GLN A 129 -29.42 15.65 32.06
N SER A 130 -30.72 15.33 31.93
CA SER A 130 -31.26 14.38 30.94
C SER A 130 -32.01 15.06 29.79
N GLY A 131 -32.01 16.39 29.73
CA GLY A 131 -32.67 17.16 28.69
C GLY A 131 -31.96 17.13 27.34
N ALA A 132 -32.50 17.88 26.38
CA ALA A 132 -31.96 17.96 25.02
C ALA A 132 -30.56 18.61 25.00
N GLU A 133 -29.67 18.12 24.14
CA GLU A 133 -28.33 18.71 23.94
C GLU A 133 -28.43 19.99 23.12
N LEU A 134 -27.77 21.05 23.60
CA LEU A 134 -27.90 22.39 23.04
C LEU A 134 -27.07 22.66 21.77
N LEU A 135 -25.94 21.96 21.61
CA LEU A 135 -24.98 22.25 20.55
C LEU A 135 -25.06 21.26 19.38
N TYR A 136 -26.04 20.35 19.39
CA TYR A 136 -26.20 19.34 18.34
C TYR A 136 -27.17 19.78 17.23
N ASN A 137 -28.29 20.41 17.60
CA ASN A 137 -29.22 21.05 16.66
C ASN A 137 -29.19 22.57 16.87
N GLU A 138 -29.79 23.35 15.96
CA GLU A 138 -30.10 24.75 16.27
C GLU A 138 -30.82 24.76 17.61
N ALA A 139 -30.33 25.57 18.56
CA ALA A 139 -30.95 25.68 19.86
C ALA A 139 -32.43 25.93 19.60
N GLY A 140 -33.26 24.97 20.01
CA GLY A 140 -34.70 25.15 19.94
C GLY A 140 -34.94 26.53 20.54
N HIS A 141 -35.62 27.39 19.80
CA HIS A 141 -36.11 28.66 20.31
C HIS A 141 -37.11 28.33 21.39
N LEU A 142 -36.58 27.84 22.51
CA LEU A 142 -37.24 27.42 23.70
C LEU A 142 -37.76 28.76 24.16
N THR A 143 -39.00 29.04 23.77
CA THR A 143 -39.79 30.14 24.31
C THR A 143 -39.40 30.17 25.77
N GLN A 144 -38.83 31.29 26.22
CA GLN A 144 -38.26 31.48 27.56
C GLN A 144 -39.27 31.18 28.70
N ASP A 145 -40.45 30.71 28.31
CA ASP A 145 -41.68 30.49 29.00
C ASP A 145 -42.01 28.99 29.03
N LYS A 146 -41.91 28.37 30.22
CA LYS A 146 -42.55 27.06 30.52
C LYS A 146 -44.00 27.22 30.95
N THR A 147 -44.46 28.45 31.17
CA THR A 147 -45.86 28.73 31.42
C THR A 147 -46.57 28.56 30.08
N SER A 148 -47.72 27.89 30.07
CA SER A 148 -48.56 27.72 28.88
C SER A 148 -49.23 29.05 28.48
N GLY A 149 -48.50 30.16 28.53
CA GLY A 149 -49.02 31.49 28.80
C GLY A 149 -48.25 32.58 28.06
N ALA A 150 -48.45 32.60 26.74
CA ALA A 150 -48.16 33.73 25.87
C ALA A 150 -46.70 34.19 25.88
N ALA A 151 -45.90 33.53 25.05
CA ALA A 151 -45.09 34.31 24.12
C ALA A 151 -46.05 35.29 23.45
N THR A 152 -45.95 36.59 23.74
CA THR A 152 -46.69 37.63 23.03
C THR A 152 -46.11 37.79 21.62
N GLY A 153 -46.18 36.72 20.84
CA GLY A 153 -46.43 36.72 19.42
C GLY A 153 -47.94 36.61 19.17
N THR A 154 -48.76 37.35 19.93
CA THR A 154 -50.19 37.54 19.62
C THR A 154 -50.38 38.41 18.36
N GLY A 155 -49.49 38.25 17.38
CA GLY A 155 -49.39 39.02 16.16
C GLY A 155 -48.83 38.26 14.96
N ASP A 156 -48.57 36.96 15.02
CA ASP A 156 -48.48 36.16 13.78
C ASP A 156 -48.92 34.68 13.88
N ILE A 157 -49.73 34.38 14.90
CA ILE A 157 -50.81 33.38 14.75
C ILE A 157 -52.13 34.14 14.59
N LYS A 158 -52.12 35.10 13.66
CA LYS A 158 -53.33 35.56 13.01
C LYS A 158 -53.18 35.06 11.59
N ASN A 159 -54.20 34.37 11.07
CA ASN A 159 -54.35 34.19 9.64
C ASN A 159 -54.06 35.54 8.96
N VAL A 160 -52.87 35.69 8.40
CA VAL A 160 -52.64 36.70 7.36
C VAL A 160 -53.68 36.35 6.29
N PRO A 161 -54.60 37.27 5.94
CA PRO A 161 -55.66 37.00 4.99
C PRO A 161 -55.01 36.71 3.62
N GLY A 162 -54.82 35.43 3.37
CA GLY A 162 -54.12 34.87 2.22
C GLY A 162 -54.14 33.34 2.23
N LEU A 163 -54.30 32.71 3.39
CA LEU A 163 -54.47 31.26 3.51
C LEU A 163 -55.69 30.92 4.37
N LEU A 164 -56.79 30.59 3.69
CA LEU A 164 -57.94 29.92 4.29
C LEU A 164 -57.50 28.50 4.64
N ILE A 165 -57.24 28.24 5.93
CA ILE A 165 -57.09 26.88 6.42
C ILE A 165 -58.48 26.24 6.35
N HIS A 166 -58.71 25.35 5.39
CA HIS A 166 -59.91 24.52 5.35
C HIS A 166 -59.84 23.49 6.49
N THR A 167 -60.96 23.25 7.17
CA THR A 167 -61.09 22.31 8.31
C THR A 167 -60.92 20.83 7.92
N ASP A 168 -60.57 20.50 6.67
CA ASP A 168 -60.49 19.13 6.15
C ASP A 168 -59.07 18.51 6.18
N GLY A 169 -58.10 19.20 6.79
CA GLY A 169 -56.78 18.64 7.07
C GLY A 169 -55.92 18.39 5.82
N THR A 170 -56.28 18.94 4.66
CA THR A 170 -55.50 18.75 3.42
C THR A 170 -55.11 20.10 2.81
N ALA A 171 -54.17 20.81 3.45
CA ALA A 171 -53.56 22.00 2.88
C ALA A 171 -52.16 21.70 2.34
N ASN A 172 -51.99 21.87 1.03
CA ASN A 172 -50.72 21.83 0.32
C ASN A 172 -49.94 23.11 0.66
N VAL A 173 -48.96 23.00 1.57
CA VAL A 173 -48.14 24.14 2.01
C VAL A 173 -47.13 24.48 0.91
N SER A 174 -47.47 25.42 0.03
CA SER A 174 -46.53 26.04 -0.94
C SER A 174 -46.02 27.41 -0.50
N ALA A 175 -46.24 27.80 0.77
CA ALA A 175 -45.68 29.02 1.35
C ALA A 175 -44.54 28.65 2.30
N ASN A 176 -43.39 29.29 2.14
CA ASN A 176 -42.29 29.25 3.10
C ASN A 176 -42.80 29.86 4.41
N VAL A 177 -43.23 29.02 5.35
CA VAL A 177 -43.63 29.48 6.69
C VAL A 177 -42.35 29.79 7.45
N TYR A 178 -42.07 31.08 7.66
CA TYR A 178 -40.95 31.53 8.47
C TYR A 178 -41.34 31.50 9.95
N SER A 179 -40.63 30.73 10.75
CA SER A 179 -40.75 30.76 12.21
C SER A 179 -39.89 31.91 12.74
N SER A 180 -40.48 32.81 13.52
CA SER A 180 -39.77 33.88 14.24
C SER A 180 -39.95 33.72 15.74
N THR A 181 -38.92 34.05 16.52
CA THR A 181 -38.99 34.05 17.98
C THR A 181 -38.73 35.44 18.52
N VAL A 182 -39.45 35.78 19.58
CA VAL A 182 -39.38 37.08 20.26
C VAL A 182 -39.00 36.83 21.72
N GLY A 183 -38.23 37.75 22.32
CA GLY A 183 -37.90 37.68 23.74
C GLY A 183 -39.13 37.76 24.64
N MET A 184 -39.00 37.28 25.88
CA MET A 184 -40.05 37.37 26.89
C MET A 184 -40.35 38.85 27.25
N THR A 185 -41.62 39.15 27.55
CA THR A 185 -42.01 40.47 28.07
C THR A 185 -41.48 40.68 29.49
N THR A 186 -41.28 41.94 29.89
CA THR A 186 -40.79 42.28 31.25
C THR A 186 -41.72 41.73 32.34
N ALA A 187 -43.03 41.81 32.14
CA ALA A 187 -44.02 41.30 33.09
C ALA A 187 -43.95 39.77 33.30
N ALA A 188 -43.69 38.99 32.25
CA ALA A 188 -43.51 37.54 32.37
C ALA A 188 -42.15 37.19 33.01
N GLY A 189 -41.09 37.94 32.65
CA GLY A 189 -39.74 37.73 33.21
C GLY A 189 -39.63 38.06 34.70
N GLU A 190 -40.43 38.99 35.19
CA GLU A 190 -40.54 39.31 36.62
C GLU A 190 -41.35 38.27 37.41
N ALA A 191 -42.21 37.50 36.73
CA ALA A 191 -43.07 36.50 37.36
C ALA A 191 -42.40 35.11 37.46
N ASN A 192 -41.69 34.67 36.41
CA ASN A 192 -41.14 33.32 36.37
C ASN A 192 -39.87 33.21 35.51
N ILE A 193 -38.77 32.80 36.14
CA ILE A 193 -37.52 32.43 35.45
C ILE A 193 -37.40 30.91 35.51
N SER A 194 -37.95 30.22 34.51
CA SER A 194 -38.15 28.76 34.52
C SER A 194 -37.14 27.95 33.69
N GLN A 195 -36.27 28.60 32.91
CA GLN A 195 -35.29 27.89 32.09
C GLN A 195 -33.97 27.72 32.83
N GLU A 196 -33.47 26.49 32.79
CA GLU A 196 -32.22 26.10 33.41
C GLU A 196 -31.27 25.52 32.37
N MET A 197 -29.98 25.71 32.62
CA MET A 197 -28.91 25.17 31.81
C MET A 197 -28.13 24.19 32.67
N SER A 198 -27.96 22.97 32.18
CA SER A 198 -27.22 21.93 32.88
C SER A 198 -26.08 21.40 32.02
N PHE A 199 -25.14 20.71 32.65
CA PHE A 199 -24.11 19.94 31.94
C PHE A 199 -24.06 18.52 32.47
N SER A 200 -23.66 17.60 31.60
CA SER A 200 -23.42 16.21 31.93
C SER A 200 -22.06 15.77 31.42
N ILE A 201 -21.39 14.91 32.20
CA ILE A 201 -20.12 14.31 31.81
C ILE A 201 -20.38 12.85 31.45
N GLU A 202 -20.22 12.53 30.18
CA GLU A 202 -20.35 11.17 29.65
C GLU A 202 -18.96 10.53 29.57
N LYS A 203 -18.91 9.20 29.71
CA LYS A 203 -17.66 8.44 29.62
C LYS A 203 -17.77 7.32 28.57
N ILE A 204 -16.71 7.13 27.80
CA ILE A 204 -16.56 6.03 26.83
C ILE A 204 -15.25 5.32 27.14
N SER A 205 -15.29 3.99 27.26
CA SER A 205 -14.09 3.17 27.42
C SER A 205 -13.60 2.67 26.07
N VAL A 206 -12.30 2.83 25.81
CA VAL A 206 -11.61 2.27 24.64
C VAL A 206 -10.59 1.26 25.13
N ALA A 207 -10.53 0.10 24.49
CA ALA A 207 -9.54 -0.94 24.77
C ALA A 207 -8.68 -1.19 23.54
N ALA A 208 -7.38 -1.37 23.73
CA ALA A 208 -6.46 -1.66 22.65
C ALA A 208 -6.65 -3.09 22.14
N GLY A 209 -6.82 -3.23 20.82
CA GLY A 209 -6.71 -4.53 20.13
C GLY A 209 -5.26 -4.84 19.78
N THR A 210 -4.95 -6.12 19.56
CA THR A 210 -3.61 -6.57 19.16
C THR A 210 -3.63 -7.13 17.74
N ARG A 211 -2.52 -6.94 17.02
CA ARG A 211 -2.21 -7.60 15.75
C ARG A 211 -0.80 -8.17 15.84
N ALA A 212 -0.60 -9.38 15.33
CA ALA A 212 0.69 -10.05 15.33
C ALA A 212 0.79 -10.94 14.08
N LEU A 213 1.97 -10.93 13.44
CA LEU A 213 2.31 -11.79 12.31
C LEU A 213 3.60 -12.55 12.64
N LYS A 214 3.76 -13.74 12.06
CA LYS A 214 4.95 -14.57 12.20
C LYS A 214 5.48 -14.93 10.82
N GLY A 215 6.76 -14.63 10.58
CA GLY A 215 7.54 -15.21 9.49
C GLY A 215 8.43 -16.33 10.02
N SER A 216 8.66 -17.34 9.19
CA SER A 216 9.64 -18.38 9.47
C SER A 216 10.37 -18.73 8.17
N TYR A 217 11.69 -18.86 8.25
CA TYR A 217 12.54 -19.32 7.16
C TYR A 217 13.36 -20.54 7.62
N SER A 218 13.82 -21.35 6.67
CA SER A 218 14.76 -22.44 6.95
C SER A 218 16.19 -21.95 6.85
N MET A 219 17.10 -22.58 7.59
CA MET A 219 18.52 -22.26 7.51
C MET A 219 19.08 -22.53 6.11
N GLU A 220 18.58 -23.58 5.45
CA GLU A 220 18.95 -23.92 4.07
C GLU A 220 18.55 -22.80 3.10
N LEU A 221 17.34 -22.25 3.25
CA LEU A 221 16.87 -21.14 2.41
C LEU A 221 17.74 -19.90 2.60
N GLN A 222 18.14 -19.60 3.84
CA GLN A 222 19.03 -18.48 4.12
C GLN A 222 20.40 -18.64 3.47
N GLN A 223 20.94 -19.86 3.48
CA GLN A 223 22.22 -20.15 2.85
C GLN A 223 22.14 -19.99 1.33
N ASP A 224 21.08 -20.51 0.71
CA ASP A 224 20.84 -20.39 -0.73
C ASP A 224 20.66 -18.93 -1.16
N LEU A 225 19.78 -18.17 -0.47
CA LEU A 225 19.55 -16.74 -0.75
C LEU A 225 20.81 -15.89 -0.63
N ARG A 226 21.66 -16.20 0.34
CA ARG A 226 22.93 -15.49 0.54
C ARG A 226 23.96 -15.86 -0.53
N ALA A 227 24.04 -17.13 -0.92
CA ALA A 227 25.01 -17.61 -1.89
C ALA A 227 24.69 -17.16 -3.32
N VAL A 228 23.41 -17.19 -3.71
CA VAL A 228 22.98 -16.89 -5.09
C VAL A 228 22.64 -15.42 -5.28
N HIS A 229 21.96 -14.79 -4.31
CA HIS A 229 21.43 -13.43 -4.46
C HIS A 229 22.10 -12.39 -3.56
N GLY A 230 22.98 -12.80 -2.65
CA GLY A 230 23.62 -11.89 -1.69
C GLY A 230 22.65 -11.22 -0.72
N LEU A 231 21.45 -11.80 -0.53
CA LEU A 231 20.38 -11.26 0.30
C LEU A 231 20.33 -11.97 1.65
N ASP A 232 19.83 -11.24 2.65
CA ASP A 232 19.57 -11.75 4.00
C ASP A 232 18.05 -11.95 4.19
N ALA A 233 17.59 -13.20 4.27
CA ALA A 233 16.17 -13.51 4.39
C ALA A 233 15.57 -13.07 5.73
N GLU A 234 16.37 -12.96 6.80
CA GLU A 234 15.88 -12.49 8.09
C GLU A 234 15.50 -11.02 8.04
N ALA A 235 16.40 -10.19 7.49
CA ALA A 235 16.14 -8.77 7.29
C ALA A 235 14.96 -8.51 6.33
N GLU A 236 14.87 -9.27 5.23
CA GLU A 236 13.76 -9.12 4.27
C GLU A 236 12.42 -9.53 4.87
N LEU A 237 12.36 -10.65 5.62
CA LEU A 237 11.13 -11.06 6.30
C LEU A 237 10.69 -10.05 7.36
N ALA A 238 11.62 -9.52 8.16
CA ALA A 238 11.30 -8.52 9.17
C ALA A 238 10.69 -7.26 8.55
N ASN A 239 11.24 -6.82 7.41
CA ASN A 239 10.75 -5.65 6.69
C ASN A 239 9.35 -5.89 6.10
N ILE A 240 9.11 -7.05 5.48
CA ILE A 240 7.78 -7.41 4.94
C ILE A 240 6.74 -7.48 6.07
N LEU A 241 7.06 -8.12 7.20
CA LEU A 241 6.16 -8.23 8.34
C LEU A 241 5.83 -6.85 8.94
N SER A 242 6.84 -5.98 9.07
CA SER A 242 6.62 -4.62 9.57
C SER A 242 5.74 -3.80 8.63
N ALA A 243 5.97 -3.90 7.33
CA ALA A 243 5.15 -3.21 6.33
C ALA A 243 3.70 -3.71 6.32
N GLU A 244 3.50 -5.03 6.43
CA GLU A 244 2.17 -5.64 6.44
C GLU A 244 1.38 -5.32 7.73
N ILE A 245 2.04 -5.17 8.87
CA ILE A 245 1.35 -4.75 10.12
C ILE A 245 0.89 -3.29 10.05
N LEU A 246 1.60 -2.46 9.29
CA LEU A 246 1.30 -1.03 9.16
C LEU A 246 0.20 -0.77 8.13
N ALA A 247 0.14 -1.55 7.04
CA ALA A 247 -0.84 -1.44 5.96
C ALA A 247 -2.27 -1.82 6.39
#